data_AF-A0A1Q7GPC2-F1
#
_entry.id   AF-A0A1Q7GPC2-F1
#
_cell.length_a   1.000
_cell.length_b   1.000
_cell.length_c   1.000
_cell.angle_alpha   90.00
_cell.angle_beta   90.00
_cell.angle_gamma   90.00
#
_symmetry.space_group_name_H-M   'P 1'
#
loop_
_entity.id
_entity.type
_entity.pdbx_description
1 polymer ?
#
loop_
_entity_poly.entity_id
_entity_poly.type
_entity_poly.pdbx_seq_one_letter_code
_entity_poly.pdbx_strand_id
1 'polypeptide(L)'
;MGKIDGTWLRQQRERKGWTQEHAAARLGVSQTYLSLLENGRRPLSPRLARKLQRKFAVPPTVLPVVPTAVSEDAQSLVEGLAAVGYPGFLHFKPGRPCNPAALLCSALKMGNLEARLSEALPWVAWRYPDLDWEWLVREAKLHDLQNRLGFVVDLARQVAERNGEGATAEVLAAVEQRLERSRLVREDTLCQESMTQAERRWLRDRRSAQAQHWNLVTGLLPEHLRYVG
;
A
#
# COMPACT_ATOMS: atom_id res chain seq x y z
N MET A 1 -10.83 6.04 -8.84
CA MET A 1 -9.89 6.77 -9.73
C MET A 1 -8.55 6.08 -9.57
N GLY A 2 -7.89 5.42 -10.51
CA GLY A 2 -8.06 5.16 -11.94
C GLY A 2 -6.66 4.74 -12.39
N LYS A 3 -6.45 3.45 -12.65
CA LYS A 3 -5.19 2.84 -13.12
C LYS A 3 -4.47 3.79 -14.08
N ILE A 4 -3.17 4.04 -13.92
CA ILE A 4 -2.47 4.92 -14.84
C ILE A 4 -2.58 4.41 -16.26
N ASP A 5 -3.26 5.20 -17.06
CA ASP A 5 -3.53 4.96 -18.45
C ASP A 5 -2.87 6.05 -19.30
N GLY A 6 -3.11 5.99 -20.61
CA GLY A 6 -2.59 6.97 -21.55
C GLY A 6 -2.99 8.41 -21.23
N THR A 7 -4.20 8.61 -20.73
CA THR A 7 -4.75 9.94 -20.48
C THR A 7 -4.04 10.63 -19.34
N TRP A 8 -3.72 9.89 -18.27
CA TRP A 8 -2.92 10.40 -17.17
C TRP A 8 -1.50 10.76 -17.65
N LEU A 9 -0.89 9.93 -18.50
CA LEU A 9 0.48 10.18 -19.00
C LEU A 9 0.55 11.49 -19.80
N ARG A 10 -0.46 11.70 -20.64
CA ARG A 10 -0.65 12.95 -21.38
C ARG A 10 -0.78 14.15 -20.44
N GLN A 11 -1.63 14.06 -19.42
CA GLN A 11 -1.81 15.15 -18.45
C GLN A 11 -0.52 15.48 -17.70
N GLN A 12 0.26 14.49 -17.26
CA GLN A 12 1.53 14.74 -16.57
C GLN A 12 2.56 15.41 -17.47
N ARG A 13 2.62 14.99 -18.74
CA ARG A 13 3.46 15.62 -19.75
C ARG A 13 3.07 17.09 -19.95
N GLU A 14 1.78 17.36 -20.12
CA GLU A 14 1.25 18.72 -20.32
C GLU A 14 1.50 19.62 -19.11
N ARG A 15 1.29 19.12 -17.87
CA ARG A 15 1.60 19.85 -16.62
C ARG A 15 3.07 20.25 -16.48
N LYS A 16 3.99 19.46 -17.04
CA LYS A 16 5.42 19.76 -17.06
C LYS A 16 5.84 20.63 -18.26
N GLY A 17 4.89 21.02 -19.13
CA GLY A 17 5.18 21.78 -20.35
C GLY A 17 5.97 20.99 -21.39
N TRP A 18 5.91 19.65 -21.36
CA TRP A 18 6.70 18.81 -22.26
C TRP A 18 5.95 18.51 -23.57
N THR A 19 6.67 18.55 -24.69
CA THR A 19 6.17 18.02 -25.97
C THR A 19 6.21 16.50 -25.96
N GLN A 20 5.44 15.84 -26.84
CA GLN A 20 5.50 14.38 -26.98
C GLN A 20 6.92 13.92 -27.35
N GLU A 21 7.63 14.65 -28.20
CA GLU A 21 9.01 14.35 -28.57
C GLU A 21 9.95 14.43 -27.36
N HIS A 22 9.86 15.50 -26.56
CA HIS A 22 10.69 15.67 -25.36
C HIS A 22 10.43 14.56 -24.33
N ALA A 23 9.16 14.25 -24.09
CA ALA A 23 8.76 13.17 -23.18
C ALA A 23 9.24 11.79 -23.69
N ALA A 24 9.09 11.53 -24.98
CA ALA A 24 9.51 10.27 -25.60
C ALA A 24 11.03 10.08 -25.51
N ALA A 25 11.80 11.13 -25.80
CA ALA A 25 13.25 11.13 -25.64
C ALA A 25 13.67 10.86 -24.18
N ARG A 26 13.01 11.49 -23.20
CA ARG A 26 13.31 11.29 -21.77
C ARG A 26 12.96 9.88 -21.27
N LEU A 27 11.96 9.25 -21.88
CA LEU A 27 11.58 7.86 -21.64
C LEU A 27 12.40 6.84 -22.46
N GLY A 28 13.16 7.31 -23.45
CA GLY A 28 13.89 6.46 -24.40
C GLY A 28 12.94 5.57 -25.21
N VAL A 29 11.86 6.17 -25.74
CA VAL A 29 10.89 5.54 -26.66
C VAL A 29 10.65 6.47 -27.86
N SER A 30 10.01 5.98 -28.92
CA SER A 30 9.64 6.85 -30.06
C SER A 30 8.44 7.73 -29.73
N GLN A 31 8.35 8.90 -30.36
CA GLN A 31 7.19 9.80 -30.24
C GLN A 31 5.89 9.10 -30.66
N THR A 32 5.92 8.33 -31.75
CA THR A 32 4.76 7.52 -32.21
C THR A 32 4.32 6.53 -31.14
N TYR A 33 5.27 5.84 -30.47
CA TYR A 33 4.94 4.92 -29.39
C TYR A 33 4.34 5.65 -28.19
N LEU A 34 4.87 6.82 -27.82
CA LEU A 34 4.29 7.65 -26.76
C LEU A 34 2.86 8.09 -27.12
N SER A 35 2.60 8.51 -28.36
CA SER A 35 1.26 8.88 -28.82
C SER A 35 0.28 7.70 -28.73
N LEU A 36 0.70 6.49 -29.12
CA LEU A 36 -0.11 5.28 -28.97
C LEU A 36 -0.43 4.95 -27.51
N LEU A 37 0.53 5.17 -26.60
CA LEU A 37 0.30 5.02 -25.16
C LEU A 37 -0.70 6.06 -24.67
N GLU A 38 -0.49 7.35 -24.96
CA GLU A 38 -1.34 8.47 -24.52
C GLU A 38 -2.81 8.33 -24.97
N ASN A 39 -3.02 7.72 -26.14
CA ASN A 39 -4.35 7.47 -26.69
C ASN A 39 -4.95 6.10 -26.31
N GLY A 40 -4.32 5.38 -25.36
CA GLY A 40 -4.82 4.08 -24.88
C GLY A 40 -4.74 2.94 -25.92
N ARG A 41 -4.06 3.15 -27.05
CA ARG A 41 -3.88 2.14 -28.11
C ARG A 41 -2.83 1.09 -27.76
N ARG A 42 -1.97 1.37 -26.77
CA ARG A 42 -0.97 0.43 -26.22
C ARG A 42 -0.99 0.49 -24.69
N PRO A 43 -0.85 -0.65 -23.98
CA PRO A 43 -0.72 -0.65 -22.54
C PRO A 43 0.69 -0.19 -22.11
N LEU A 44 0.76 0.44 -20.93
CA LEU A 44 2.01 0.84 -20.30
C LEU A 44 2.79 -0.39 -19.82
N SER A 45 3.99 -0.62 -20.37
CA SER A 45 4.81 -1.77 -19.93
C SER A 45 5.41 -1.57 -18.52
N PRO A 46 5.65 -2.66 -17.77
CA PRO A 46 6.35 -2.63 -16.47
C PRO A 46 7.68 -1.85 -16.48
N ARG A 47 8.46 -2.00 -17.56
CA ARG A 47 9.75 -1.31 -17.73
C ARG A 47 9.55 0.20 -17.90
N LEU A 48 8.50 0.60 -18.63
CA LEU A 48 8.21 2.00 -18.87
C LEU A 48 7.60 2.68 -17.64
N ALA A 49 6.74 2.00 -16.88
CA ALA A 49 6.22 2.51 -15.60
C ALA A 49 7.35 2.87 -14.61
N ARG A 50 8.38 2.02 -14.51
CA ARG A 50 9.58 2.31 -13.69
C ARG A 50 10.36 3.53 -14.18
N LYS A 51 10.46 3.72 -15.51
CA LYS A 51 11.10 4.92 -16.09
C LYS A 51 10.27 6.17 -15.80
N LEU A 52 8.94 6.08 -15.90
CA LEU A 52 8.02 7.17 -15.57
C LEU A 52 8.19 7.60 -14.12
N GLN A 53 8.19 6.67 -13.17
CA GLN A 53 8.41 6.98 -11.75
C GLN A 53 9.67 7.84 -11.55
N ARG A 54 10.80 7.42 -12.15
CA ARG A 54 12.07 8.13 -12.00
C ARG A 54 12.14 9.47 -12.73
N LYS A 55 11.53 9.59 -13.91
CA LYS A 55 11.70 10.76 -14.80
C LYS A 55 10.59 11.79 -14.68
N PHE A 56 9.39 11.37 -14.33
CA PHE A 56 8.21 12.23 -14.17
C PHE A 56 7.87 12.49 -12.69
N ALA A 57 8.54 11.83 -11.73
CA ALA A 57 8.29 11.95 -10.29
C ALA A 57 6.83 11.63 -9.95
N VAL A 58 6.39 10.46 -10.40
CA VAL A 58 4.99 10.04 -10.29
C VAL A 58 4.82 9.09 -9.10
N PRO A 59 3.59 8.92 -8.57
CA PRO A 59 3.37 8.11 -7.38
C PRO A 59 3.97 6.69 -7.49
N PRO A 60 4.29 6.02 -6.37
CA PRO A 60 4.75 4.64 -6.40
C PRO A 60 3.64 3.63 -6.75
N THR A 61 2.35 3.98 -6.57
CA THR A 61 1.17 3.18 -6.95
C THR A 61 1.07 2.88 -8.45
N VAL A 62 1.85 3.60 -9.26
CA VAL A 62 1.99 3.47 -10.71
C VAL A 62 2.83 2.27 -11.12
N LEU A 63 3.72 1.83 -10.23
CA LEU A 63 4.58 0.71 -10.51
C LEU A 63 3.74 -0.55 -10.67
N PRO A 64 4.13 -1.48 -11.56
CA PRO A 64 3.43 -2.75 -11.67
C PRO A 64 3.44 -3.45 -10.31
N VAL A 65 2.28 -3.95 -9.90
CA VAL A 65 2.19 -4.78 -8.71
C VAL A 65 2.78 -6.15 -9.06
N VAL A 66 3.95 -6.44 -8.50
CA VAL A 66 4.67 -7.70 -8.73
C VAL A 66 4.78 -8.40 -7.38
N PRO A 67 4.05 -9.52 -7.15
CA PRO A 67 3.98 -10.18 -5.84
C PRO A 67 5.35 -10.57 -5.27
N THR A 68 6.30 -10.93 -6.14
CA THR A 68 7.64 -11.41 -5.77
C THR A 68 8.71 -10.32 -5.74
N ALA A 69 8.35 -9.05 -5.95
CA ALA A 69 9.34 -7.98 -6.04
C ALA A 69 9.82 -7.44 -4.69
N VAL A 70 9.10 -7.74 -3.61
CA VAL A 70 9.47 -7.38 -2.24
C VAL A 70 9.75 -8.67 -1.48
N SER A 71 10.98 -8.82 -1.01
CA SER A 71 11.37 -9.96 -0.16
C SER A 71 10.63 -9.86 1.19
N GLU A 72 10.21 -11.00 1.73
CA GLU A 72 9.46 -11.12 2.97
C GLU A 72 10.40 -11.12 4.19
N ASP A 73 11.29 -10.13 4.25
CA ASP A 73 12.21 -9.93 5.36
C ASP A 73 12.16 -8.49 5.88
N ALA A 74 12.49 -8.32 7.16
CA ALA A 74 12.37 -7.04 7.85
C ALA A 74 13.22 -5.93 7.20
N GLN A 75 14.43 -6.25 6.73
CA GLN A 75 15.32 -5.26 6.13
C GLN A 75 14.74 -4.75 4.80
N SER A 76 14.26 -5.66 3.95
CA SER A 76 13.59 -5.31 2.69
C SER A 76 12.33 -4.46 2.92
N LEU A 77 11.57 -4.72 3.99
CA LEU A 77 10.42 -3.88 4.35
C LEU A 77 10.83 -2.48 4.81
N VAL A 78 11.86 -2.36 5.65
CA VAL A 78 12.38 -1.04 6.08
C VAL A 78 12.82 -0.22 4.86
N GLU A 79 13.59 -0.84 3.97
CA GLU A 79 14.05 -0.19 2.73
C GLU A 79 12.89 0.17 1.79
N GLY A 80 11.88 -0.69 1.69
CA GLY A 80 10.67 -0.45 0.92
C GLY A 80 9.83 0.69 1.49
N LEU A 81 9.64 0.73 2.82
CA LEU A 81 8.94 1.79 3.53
C LEU A 81 9.67 3.14 3.39
N ALA A 82 11.00 3.14 3.49
CA ALA A 82 11.82 4.31 3.19
C ALA A 82 11.62 4.78 1.74
N ALA A 83 11.57 3.85 0.77
CA ALA A 83 11.37 4.16 -0.64
C ALA A 83 9.96 4.71 -0.96
N VAL A 84 8.93 4.31 -0.21
CA VAL A 84 7.57 4.90 -0.32
C VAL A 84 7.37 6.11 0.60
N GLY A 85 8.43 6.55 1.29
CA GLY A 85 8.45 7.82 2.02
C GLY A 85 7.85 7.76 3.43
N TYR A 86 7.82 6.60 4.08
CA TYR A 86 7.38 6.51 5.47
C TYR A 86 8.31 7.31 6.39
N PRO A 87 7.81 8.32 7.14
CA PRO A 87 8.67 9.21 7.91
C PRO A 87 9.55 8.49 8.94
N GLY A 88 9.02 7.43 9.58
CA GLY A 88 9.75 6.64 10.56
C GLY A 88 10.96 5.90 10.02
N PHE A 89 11.13 5.78 8.71
CA PHE A 89 12.27 5.12 8.08
C PHE A 89 13.03 5.99 7.05
N LEU A 90 12.78 7.30 6.98
CA LEU A 90 13.49 8.19 6.04
C LEU A 90 15.01 8.26 6.26
N HIS A 91 15.49 7.93 7.46
CA HIS A 91 16.92 7.87 7.78
C HIS A 91 17.61 6.59 7.27
N PHE A 92 16.85 5.61 6.79
CA PHE A 92 17.40 4.42 6.16
C PHE A 92 17.64 4.66 4.68
N LYS A 93 18.59 3.90 4.11
CA LYS A 93 18.82 3.91 2.66
C LYS A 93 17.57 3.38 1.95
N PRO A 94 16.94 4.14 1.05
CA PRO A 94 15.76 3.66 0.34
C PRO A 94 16.15 2.50 -0.58
N GLY A 95 15.32 1.46 -0.56
CA GLY A 95 15.48 0.28 -1.39
C GLY A 95 15.09 0.53 -2.84
N ARG A 96 14.93 -0.58 -3.58
CA ARG A 96 14.40 -0.50 -4.94
C ARG A 96 12.96 0.00 -4.90
N PRO A 97 12.58 0.97 -5.76
CA PRO A 97 11.21 1.43 -5.80
C PRO A 97 10.22 0.30 -6.08
N CYS A 98 9.19 0.18 -5.25
CA CYS A 98 8.16 -0.85 -5.30
C CYS A 98 6.76 -0.22 -5.26
N ASN A 99 5.76 -0.97 -5.71
CA ASN A 99 4.38 -0.55 -5.57
C ASN A 99 3.97 -0.71 -4.08
N PRO A 100 3.39 0.30 -3.41
CA PRO A 100 3.06 0.19 -1.99
C PRO A 100 2.01 -0.90 -1.71
N ALA A 101 1.20 -1.30 -2.69
CA ALA A 101 0.28 -2.42 -2.58
C ALA A 101 1.05 -3.75 -2.44
N ALA A 102 2.11 -3.93 -3.25
CA ALA A 102 2.98 -5.10 -3.12
C ALA A 102 3.71 -5.11 -1.77
N LEU A 103 4.21 -3.94 -1.33
CA LEU A 103 4.87 -3.78 -0.05
C LEU A 103 3.94 -4.14 1.12
N LEU A 104 2.71 -3.62 1.12
CA LEU A 104 1.71 -3.92 2.14
C LEU A 104 1.34 -5.40 2.15
N CYS A 105 1.16 -6.02 0.97
CA CYS A 105 0.89 -7.45 0.86
C CYS A 105 2.03 -8.31 1.42
N SER A 106 3.29 -8.03 1.05
CA SER A 106 4.45 -8.74 1.58
C SER A 106 4.58 -8.60 3.09
N ALA A 107 4.30 -7.41 3.65
CA ALA A 107 4.34 -7.22 5.10
C ALA A 107 3.25 -8.03 5.82
N LEU A 108 2.03 -8.07 5.29
CA LEU A 108 0.93 -8.82 5.89
C LEU A 108 1.16 -10.34 5.87
N LYS A 109 1.95 -10.86 4.92
CA LYS A 109 2.35 -12.27 4.84
C LYS A 109 3.33 -12.70 5.92
N MET A 110 4.08 -11.77 6.51
CA MET A 110 5.09 -12.12 7.50
C MET A 110 4.43 -12.64 8.79
N GLY A 111 4.99 -13.70 9.36
CA GLY A 111 4.51 -14.22 10.65
C GLY A 111 4.84 -13.30 11.82
N ASN A 112 5.94 -12.54 11.71
CA ASN A 112 6.44 -11.66 12.77
C ASN A 112 6.93 -10.32 12.21
N LEU A 113 6.39 -9.22 12.73
CA LEU A 113 6.81 -7.85 12.44
C LEU A 113 7.13 -7.12 13.74
N GLU A 114 8.19 -6.32 13.71
CA GLU A 114 8.48 -5.39 14.78
C GLU A 114 7.37 -4.32 14.91
N ALA A 115 7.23 -3.73 16.09
CA ALA A 115 6.18 -2.76 16.39
C ALA A 115 6.17 -1.58 15.39
N ARG A 116 7.35 -1.04 15.03
CA ARG A 116 7.47 0.07 14.07
C ARG A 116 7.05 -0.30 12.65
N LEU A 117 7.29 -1.54 12.23
CA LEU A 117 6.84 -2.05 10.93
C LEU A 117 5.32 -2.23 10.92
N SER A 118 4.77 -2.75 12.01
CA SER A 118 3.31 -2.89 12.18
C SER A 118 2.60 -1.54 12.17
N GLU A 119 3.18 -0.53 12.84
CA GLU A 119 2.71 0.86 12.85
C GLU A 119 2.68 1.50 11.45
N ALA A 120 3.60 1.11 10.57
CA ALA A 120 3.70 1.68 9.23
C ALA A 120 2.58 1.18 8.29
N LEU A 121 1.94 0.03 8.56
CA LEU A 121 0.98 -0.56 7.63
C LEU A 121 -0.29 0.29 7.44
N PRO A 122 -0.95 0.78 8.52
CA PRO A 122 -2.07 1.71 8.37
C PRO A 122 -1.66 3.02 7.69
N TRP A 123 -0.44 3.49 7.95
CA TRP A 123 0.09 4.68 7.26
C TRP A 123 0.18 4.47 5.74
N VAL A 124 0.63 3.30 5.27
CA VAL A 124 0.67 3.01 3.82
C VAL A 124 -0.74 3.03 3.22
N ALA A 125 -1.71 2.40 3.88
CA ALA A 125 -3.10 2.37 3.42
C ALA A 125 -3.75 3.77 3.38
N TRP A 126 -3.50 4.60 4.40
CA TRP A 126 -3.99 5.98 4.48
C TRP A 126 -3.30 6.89 3.46
N ARG A 127 -1.96 6.81 3.37
CA ARG A 127 -1.15 7.69 2.51
C ARG A 127 -1.40 7.47 1.02
N TYR A 128 -1.78 6.26 0.64
CA TYR A 128 -2.04 5.82 -0.73
C TYR A 128 -3.49 5.31 -0.86
N PRO A 129 -4.50 6.19 -0.89
CA PRO A 129 -5.88 5.75 -1.09
C PRO A 129 -6.12 5.14 -2.48
N ASP A 130 -5.24 5.41 -3.44
CA ASP A 130 -5.25 4.94 -4.82
C ASP A 130 -4.53 3.59 -5.04
N LEU A 131 -4.27 2.83 -3.97
CA LEU A 131 -3.72 1.47 -4.10
C LEU A 131 -4.59 0.60 -5.03
N ASP A 132 -3.97 -0.42 -5.61
CA ASP A 132 -4.71 -1.47 -6.34
C ASP A 132 -5.44 -2.38 -5.34
N TRP A 133 -6.54 -1.85 -4.76
CA TRP A 133 -7.37 -2.54 -3.79
C TRP A 133 -8.09 -3.76 -4.35
N GLU A 134 -8.27 -3.84 -5.67
CA GLU A 134 -8.78 -5.04 -6.31
C GLU A 134 -7.75 -6.17 -6.20
N TRP A 135 -6.50 -5.88 -6.56
CA TRP A 135 -5.40 -6.81 -6.39
C TRP A 135 -5.15 -7.17 -4.92
N LEU A 136 -5.06 -6.18 -4.02
CA LEU A 136 -4.78 -6.41 -2.60
C LEU A 136 -5.82 -7.30 -1.92
N VAL A 137 -7.12 -7.02 -2.13
CA VAL A 137 -8.19 -7.84 -1.55
C VAL A 137 -8.16 -9.26 -2.10
N ARG A 138 -7.82 -9.45 -3.38
CA ARG A 138 -7.69 -10.79 -3.97
C ARG A 138 -6.51 -11.55 -3.35
N GLU A 139 -5.35 -10.93 -3.24
CA GLU A 139 -4.17 -11.56 -2.63
C GLU A 139 -4.41 -11.86 -1.15
N ALA A 140 -5.06 -10.96 -0.41
CA ALA A 140 -5.40 -11.20 0.98
C ALA A 140 -6.31 -12.43 1.12
N LYS A 141 -7.27 -12.64 0.22
CA LYS A 141 -8.11 -13.85 0.20
C LYS A 141 -7.33 -15.11 -0.16
N LEU A 142 -6.39 -15.02 -1.10
CA LEU A 142 -5.57 -16.15 -1.53
C LEU A 142 -4.68 -16.68 -0.39
N HIS A 143 -4.29 -15.81 0.54
CA HIS A 143 -3.35 -16.10 1.61
C HIS A 143 -3.97 -16.06 3.03
N ASP A 144 -5.30 -16.02 3.14
CA ASP A 144 -6.03 -15.93 4.42
C ASP A 144 -5.65 -14.71 5.30
N LEU A 145 -5.33 -13.56 4.67
CA LEU A 145 -4.91 -12.31 5.32
C LEU A 145 -6.03 -11.27 5.43
N GLN A 146 -7.29 -11.63 5.16
CA GLN A 146 -8.44 -10.72 5.14
C GLN A 146 -8.59 -9.96 6.47
N ASN A 147 -8.37 -10.65 7.59
CA ASN A 147 -8.45 -10.06 8.92
C ASN A 147 -7.32 -9.06 9.18
N ARG A 148 -6.07 -9.41 8.83
CA ARG A 148 -4.91 -8.51 8.96
C ARG A 148 -5.11 -7.26 8.09
N LEU A 149 -5.50 -7.43 6.83
CA LEU A 149 -5.76 -6.32 5.91
C LEU A 149 -6.96 -5.47 6.37
N GLY A 150 -8.05 -6.11 6.81
CA GLY A 150 -9.25 -5.43 7.28
C GLY A 150 -8.96 -4.51 8.46
N PHE A 151 -8.21 -5.00 9.45
CA PHE A 151 -7.78 -4.20 10.59
C PHE A 151 -6.88 -3.02 10.18
N VAL A 152 -5.93 -3.23 9.26
CA VAL A 152 -5.07 -2.15 8.74
C VAL A 152 -5.89 -1.08 8.02
N VAL A 153 -6.87 -1.47 7.20
CA VAL A 153 -7.76 -0.55 6.48
C VAL A 153 -8.67 0.21 7.44
N ASP A 154 -9.21 -0.45 8.46
CA ASP A 154 -10.03 0.19 9.50
C ASP A 154 -9.25 1.26 10.28
N LEU A 155 -8.02 0.94 10.71
CA LEU A 155 -7.14 1.94 11.34
C LEU A 155 -6.85 3.12 10.41
N ALA A 156 -6.57 2.86 9.13
CA ALA A 156 -6.34 3.90 8.14
C ALA A 156 -7.59 4.76 7.88
N ARG A 157 -8.79 4.16 7.89
CA ARG A 157 -10.07 4.87 7.75
C ARG A 157 -10.29 5.81 8.93
N GLN A 158 -10.08 5.34 10.16
CA GLN A 158 -10.21 6.17 11.36
C GLN A 158 -9.24 7.35 11.36
N VAL A 159 -8.02 7.15 10.86
CA VAL A 159 -7.07 8.25 10.63
C VAL A 159 -7.65 9.28 9.65
N ALA A 160 -8.15 8.83 8.49
CA ALA A 160 -8.72 9.73 7.50
C ALA A 160 -9.92 10.52 8.07
N GLU A 161 -10.79 9.87 8.84
CA GLU A 161 -11.92 10.49 9.52
C GLU A 161 -11.48 11.55 10.53
N ARG A 162 -10.48 11.25 11.36
CA ARG A 162 -9.90 12.19 12.34
C ARG A 162 -9.28 13.40 11.66
N ASN A 163 -8.68 13.22 10.49
CA ASN A 163 -8.07 14.28 9.70
C ASN A 163 -9.07 15.05 8.83
N GLY A 164 -10.36 14.69 8.83
CA GLY A 164 -11.39 15.31 7.99
C GLY A 164 -11.29 14.98 6.50
N GLU A 165 -10.55 13.93 6.14
CA GLU A 165 -10.33 13.48 4.76
C GLU A 165 -11.47 12.58 4.26
N GLY A 166 -12.66 13.15 4.08
CA GLY A 166 -13.88 12.40 3.72
C GLY A 166 -13.71 11.49 2.49
N ALA A 167 -13.07 11.98 1.42
CA ALA A 167 -12.85 11.18 0.21
C ALA A 167 -11.94 9.96 0.46
N THR A 168 -10.89 10.10 1.27
CA THR A 168 -10.01 8.99 1.67
C THR A 168 -10.79 7.99 2.53
N ALA A 169 -11.54 8.49 3.51
CA ALA A 169 -12.36 7.66 4.40
C ALA A 169 -13.41 6.84 3.62
N GLU A 170 -14.09 7.44 2.64
CA GLU A 170 -15.06 6.76 1.78
C GLU A 170 -14.43 5.62 0.97
N VAL A 171 -13.24 5.85 0.39
CA VAL A 171 -12.51 4.81 -0.35
C VAL A 171 -12.16 3.64 0.57
N LEU A 172 -11.61 3.93 1.76
CA LEU A 172 -11.22 2.91 2.73
C LEU A 172 -12.44 2.16 3.29
N ALA A 173 -13.55 2.85 3.56
CA ALA A 173 -14.81 2.23 3.97
C ALA A 173 -15.36 1.25 2.91
N ALA A 174 -15.27 1.61 1.62
CA ALA A 174 -15.67 0.71 0.55
C ALA A 174 -14.77 -0.55 0.47
N VAL A 175 -13.47 -0.43 0.76
CA VAL A 175 -12.55 -1.57 0.85
C VAL A 175 -12.87 -2.43 2.07
N GLU A 176 -13.11 -1.82 3.22
CA GLU A 176 -13.50 -2.49 4.47
C GLU A 176 -14.76 -3.33 4.28
N GLN A 177 -15.82 -2.77 3.67
CA GLN A 177 -17.05 -3.50 3.35
C GLN A 177 -16.82 -4.72 2.45
N ARG A 178 -15.84 -4.66 1.54
CA ARG A 178 -15.49 -5.81 0.67
C ARG A 178 -14.77 -6.90 1.46
N LEU A 179 -13.95 -6.52 2.44
CA LEU A 179 -13.24 -7.45 3.32
C LEU A 179 -14.18 -8.09 4.36
N GLU A 180 -15.15 -7.32 4.86
CA GLU A 180 -16.15 -7.78 5.84
C GLU A 180 -16.91 -9.02 5.36
N ARG A 181 -17.29 -9.04 4.07
CA ARG A 181 -17.95 -10.19 3.43
C ARG A 181 -17.10 -11.46 3.39
N SER A 182 -15.81 -11.35 3.67
CA SER A 182 -14.84 -12.45 3.67
C SER A 182 -14.01 -12.49 4.96
N ARG A 183 -14.53 -11.88 6.04
CA ARG A 183 -13.89 -11.89 7.35
C ARG A 183 -13.77 -13.31 7.85
N LEU A 184 -12.59 -13.69 8.31
CA LEU A 184 -12.32 -15.04 8.79
C LEU A 184 -12.73 -15.16 10.26
N VAL A 185 -13.41 -16.25 10.61
CA VAL A 185 -13.75 -16.60 12.01
C VAL A 185 -12.50 -16.96 12.81
N ARG A 186 -11.47 -17.51 12.15
CA ARG A 186 -10.22 -17.90 12.77
C ARG A 186 -9.53 -16.68 13.41
N GLU A 187 -9.13 -16.83 14.66
CA GLU A 187 -8.28 -15.86 15.34
C GLU A 187 -6.89 -15.83 14.70
N ASP A 188 -6.36 -14.63 14.50
CA ASP A 188 -5.00 -14.40 13.99
C ASP A 188 -4.31 -13.32 14.81
N THR A 189 -3.05 -13.02 14.48
CA THR A 189 -2.28 -11.89 15.01
C THR A 189 -2.01 -10.90 13.88
N LEU A 190 -1.64 -9.66 14.22
CA LEU A 190 -1.12 -8.72 13.22
C LEU A 190 0.38 -8.94 13.03
N CYS A 191 0.76 -10.08 12.46
CA CYS A 191 2.16 -10.50 12.27
C CYS A 191 2.92 -10.56 13.61
N GLN A 192 2.38 -11.27 14.61
CA GLN A 192 3.01 -11.45 15.94
C GLN A 192 2.87 -12.90 16.39
N GLU A 193 3.20 -13.85 15.52
CA GLU A 193 3.06 -15.29 15.77
C GLU A 193 3.94 -15.79 16.93
N SER A 194 5.09 -15.16 17.15
CA SER A 194 6.04 -15.49 18.22
C SER A 194 5.58 -15.10 19.63
N MET A 195 4.45 -14.38 19.77
CA MET A 195 3.91 -14.04 21.09
C MET A 195 3.67 -15.27 21.94
N THR A 196 4.11 -15.19 23.20
CA THR A 196 3.88 -16.21 24.21
C THR A 196 2.39 -16.38 24.49
N GLN A 197 2.00 -17.52 25.05
CA GLN A 197 0.61 -17.74 25.44
C GLN A 197 0.13 -16.77 26.52
N ALA A 198 1.04 -16.31 27.40
CA ALA A 198 0.72 -15.31 28.42
C ALA A 198 0.38 -13.96 27.79
N GLU A 199 1.20 -13.49 26.86
CA GLU A 199 0.95 -12.25 26.11
C GLU A 199 -0.33 -12.34 25.28
N ARG A 200 -0.56 -13.48 24.59
CA ARG A 200 -1.81 -13.71 23.83
C ARG A 200 -3.04 -13.60 24.72
N ARG A 201 -3.04 -14.24 25.91
CA ARG A 201 -4.15 -14.15 26.86
C ARG A 201 -4.36 -12.71 27.32
N TRP A 202 -3.30 -12.03 27.72
CA TRP A 202 -3.36 -10.64 28.17
C TRP A 202 -3.91 -9.69 27.09
N LEU A 203 -3.51 -9.88 25.82
CA LEU A 203 -4.01 -9.08 24.70
C LEU A 203 -5.46 -9.39 24.34
N ARG A 204 -5.92 -10.64 24.46
CA ARG A 204 -7.34 -10.96 24.20
C ARG A 204 -8.29 -10.16 25.08
N ASP A 205 -7.89 -9.90 26.33
CA ASP A 205 -8.69 -9.15 27.30
C ASP A 205 -8.60 -7.63 27.11
N ARG A 206 -7.57 -7.14 26.39
CA ARG A 206 -7.26 -5.71 26.26
C ARG A 206 -7.25 -5.16 24.84
N ARG A 207 -7.41 -6.00 23.83
CA ARG A 207 -7.44 -5.60 22.43
C ARG A 207 -8.58 -4.61 22.19
N SER A 208 -8.39 -3.74 21.20
CA SER A 208 -9.42 -2.78 20.80
C SER A 208 -10.65 -3.46 20.22
N ALA A 209 -11.77 -2.73 20.17
CA ALA A 209 -13.00 -3.20 19.53
C ALA A 209 -12.76 -3.57 18.05
N GLN A 210 -11.88 -2.84 17.37
CA GLN A 210 -11.47 -3.10 15.98
C GLN A 210 -10.68 -4.40 15.85
N ALA A 211 -9.72 -4.64 16.75
CA ALA A 211 -8.97 -5.88 16.77
C ALA A 211 -9.88 -7.07 17.10
N GLN A 212 -10.84 -6.88 18.00
CA GLN A 212 -11.87 -7.88 18.28
C GLN A 212 -12.75 -8.14 17.06
N HIS A 213 -13.21 -7.09 16.37
CA HIS A 213 -14.05 -7.18 15.17
C HIS A 213 -13.37 -8.01 14.08
N TRP A 214 -12.08 -7.74 13.80
CA TRP A 214 -11.28 -8.49 12.82
C TRP A 214 -10.67 -9.79 13.36
N ASN A 215 -11.09 -10.29 14.52
CA ASN A 215 -10.56 -11.51 15.15
C ASN A 215 -9.02 -11.53 15.28
N LEU A 216 -8.41 -10.37 15.57
CA LEU A 216 -6.97 -10.25 15.78
C LEU A 216 -6.61 -10.16 17.27
N VAL A 217 -5.48 -10.76 17.63
CA VAL A 217 -4.78 -10.53 18.90
C VAL A 217 -3.60 -9.61 18.62
N THR A 218 -3.78 -8.33 18.90
CA THR A 218 -2.77 -7.28 18.72
C THR A 218 -3.00 -6.14 19.70
N GLY A 219 -1.91 -5.50 20.11
CA GLY A 219 -1.93 -4.27 20.91
C GLY A 219 -1.83 -2.99 20.08
N LEU A 220 -1.88 -3.06 18.75
CA LEU A 220 -1.84 -1.87 17.91
C LEU A 220 -3.14 -1.06 18.07
N LEU A 221 -3.00 0.23 18.33
CA LEU A 221 -4.09 1.18 18.54
C LEU A 221 -3.89 2.39 17.62
N PRO A 222 -4.97 3.12 17.28
CA PRO A 222 -4.85 4.37 16.52
C PRO A 222 -3.84 5.37 17.13
N GLU A 223 -3.77 5.50 18.47
CA GLU A 223 -2.80 6.39 19.14
C GLU A 223 -1.33 5.99 18.96
N HIS A 224 -1.06 4.74 18.55
CA HIS A 224 0.31 4.29 18.30
C HIS A 224 0.83 4.74 16.93
N LEU A 225 -0.03 5.23 16.04
CA LEU A 225 0.34 5.68 14.70
C LEU A 225 0.95 7.09 14.78
N ARG A 226 2.28 7.22 14.77
CA ARG A 226 2.98 8.49 15.03
C ARG A 226 3.02 9.45 13.84
N TYR A 227 2.82 8.92 12.63
CA TYR A 227 3.03 9.64 11.39
C TYR A 227 1.74 9.86 10.58
N VAL A 228 0.61 9.75 11.26
CA VAL A 228 -0.71 9.99 10.67
C VAL A 228 -1.25 11.30 11.27
N GLY A 229 -1.08 12.39 10.53
CA GLY A 229 -1.36 13.75 10.99
C GLY A 229 -0.97 14.78 9.95
#